data_AF-A0A645F943-F1
#
_entry.id   AF-A0A645F943-F1
#
_cell.length_a   1.000
_cell.length_b   1.000
_cell.length_c   1.000
_cell.angle_alpha   90.00
_cell.angle_beta   90.00
_cell.angle_gamma   90.00
#
_symmetry.space_group_name_H-M   'P 1'
#
loop_
_entity.id
_entity.type
_entity.pdbx_description
1 polymer ?
#
loop_
_entity_poly.entity_id
_entity_poly.type
_entity_poly.pdbx_seq_one_letter_code
_entity_poly.pdbx_strand_id
1 'polypeptide(L)'
;MGLPIIIANPIPGMEERNAEFLCAAGAAISVTKTFPLAEAVSMVLHYPQNKQRLSQAAFSLSHPDSALTLCGFIEKQVNQICLKDRTTLG
;
A
#
# COMPACT_ATOMS: atom_id res chain seq x y z
N MET A 1 9.53 0.19 2.93
CA MET A 1 10.03 -1.20 3.09
C MET A 1 9.53 -2.02 1.90
N GLY A 2 10.36 -2.90 1.34
CA GLY A 2 10.03 -3.73 0.17
C GLY A 2 9.97 -5.20 0.50
N LEU A 3 9.06 -5.63 1.37
CA LEU A 3 8.94 -7.03 1.74
C LEU A 3 7.87 -7.70 0.85
N PRO A 4 8.08 -8.93 0.35
CA PRO A 4 7.02 -9.69 -0.31
C PRO A 4 5.82 -9.89 0.62
N ILE A 5 4.61 -9.71 0.09
CA ILE A 5 3.36 -9.81 0.86
C ILE A 5 2.59 -11.05 0.39
N ILE A 6 2.10 -11.86 1.34
CA ILE A 6 1.14 -12.93 1.08
C ILE A 6 -0.15 -12.59 1.81
N ILE A 7 -1.26 -12.56 1.10
CA ILE A 7 -2.58 -12.18 1.62
C ILE A 7 -3.43 -13.42 1.73
N ALA A 8 -3.97 -13.68 2.92
CA ALA A 8 -4.87 -14.78 3.19
C ALA A 8 -6.16 -14.26 3.82
N ASN A 9 -7.31 -14.69 3.28
CA ASN A 9 -8.65 -14.37 3.79
C ASN A 9 -8.88 -12.87 4.07
N PRO A 10 -8.70 -11.97 3.07
CA PRO A 10 -8.97 -10.55 3.28
C PRO A 10 -10.44 -10.33 3.66
N ILE A 11 -10.70 -9.37 4.55
CA ILE A 11 -12.06 -8.99 4.93
C ILE A 11 -12.80 -8.42 3.69
N PRO A 12 -14.04 -8.87 3.41
CA PRO A 12 -14.83 -8.36 2.28
C PRO A 12 -14.92 -6.83 2.26
N GLY A 13 -14.80 -6.24 1.07
CA GLY A 13 -14.89 -4.81 0.88
C GLY A 13 -13.53 -4.09 0.89
N MET A 14 -13.13 -3.52 2.03
CA MET A 14 -11.95 -2.63 2.06
C MET A 14 -10.62 -3.39 1.93
N GLU A 15 -10.47 -4.51 2.63
CA GLU A 15 -9.22 -5.29 2.55
C GLU A 15 -9.12 -6.08 1.24
N GLU A 16 -10.24 -6.59 0.73
CA GLU A 16 -10.31 -7.24 -0.58
C GLU A 16 -9.81 -6.31 -1.70
N ARG A 17 -10.26 -5.05 -1.72
CA ARG A 17 -9.76 -4.03 -2.68
C ARG A 17 -8.26 -3.75 -2.51
N ASN A 18 -7.78 -3.70 -1.27
CA ASN A 18 -6.34 -3.54 -1.01
C ASN A 18 -5.56 -4.74 -1.55
N ALA A 19 -6.09 -5.95 -1.37
CA ALA A 19 -5.48 -7.17 -1.86
C ALA A 19 -5.42 -7.20 -3.40
N GLU A 20 -6.52 -6.83 -4.07
CA GLU A 20 -6.58 -6.70 -5.52
C GLU A 20 -5.55 -5.69 -6.04
N PHE A 21 -5.48 -4.50 -5.44
CA PHE A 21 -4.51 -3.46 -5.81
C PHE A 21 -3.07 -3.96 -5.68
N LEU A 22 -2.72 -4.56 -4.53
CA LEU A 22 -1.36 -5.05 -4.27
C LEU A 22 -0.98 -6.23 -5.18
N CYS A 23 -1.92 -7.13 -5.48
CA CYS A 23 -1.69 -8.24 -6.41
C CYS A 23 -1.54 -7.75 -7.85
N ALA A 24 -2.39 -6.82 -8.29
CA ALA A 24 -2.31 -6.23 -9.63
C ALA A 24 -1.00 -5.46 -9.85
N ALA A 25 -0.48 -4.80 -8.81
CA ALA A 25 0.82 -4.14 -8.84
C ALA A 25 2.01 -5.10 -8.71
N GLY A 26 1.77 -6.42 -8.56
CA GLY A 26 2.81 -7.43 -8.43
C GLY A 26 3.57 -7.36 -7.10
N ALA A 27 3.03 -6.68 -6.10
CA ALA A 27 3.64 -6.52 -4.77
C ALA A 27 3.18 -7.59 -3.77
N ALA A 28 2.05 -8.26 -4.05
CA ALA A 28 1.49 -9.31 -3.21
C ALA A 28 1.06 -10.55 -4.00
N ILE A 29 0.88 -11.65 -3.28
CA ILE A 29 0.27 -12.88 -3.77
C ILE A 29 -0.94 -13.18 -2.90
N SER A 30 -2.08 -13.49 -3.51
CA SER A 30 -3.29 -13.89 -2.78
C SER A 30 -3.39 -15.41 -2.68
N VAL A 31 -3.71 -15.91 -1.49
CA VAL A 31 -4.02 -17.32 -1.24
C VAL A 31 -5.45 -17.59 -1.68
N THR A 32 -5.66 -18.70 -2.40
CA THR A 32 -6.98 -19.14 -2.84
C THR A 32 -7.19 -20.62 -2.51
N LYS A 33 -8.41 -21.13 -2.74
CA LYS A 33 -8.70 -22.56 -2.57
C LYS A 33 -7.81 -23.46 -3.44
N THR A 34 -7.41 -22.97 -4.61
CA THR A 34 -6.57 -23.71 -5.57
C THR A 34 -5.10 -23.33 -5.48
N PHE A 35 -4.73 -22.32 -4.70
CA PHE A 35 -3.36 -21.88 -4.47
C PHE A 35 -3.15 -21.62 -2.97
N PRO A 36 -2.85 -22.68 -2.18
CA PRO A 36 -2.82 -22.62 -0.73
C PRO A 36 -1.59 -21.86 -0.20
N LEU A 37 -1.67 -21.45 1.07
CA LEU A 37 -0.61 -20.68 1.74
C LEU A 37 0.77 -21.34 1.67
N ALA A 38 0.85 -22.67 1.83
CA ALA A 38 2.11 -23.39 1.77
C ALA A 38 2.81 -23.26 0.40
N GLU A 39 2.01 -23.27 -0.68
CA GLU A 39 2.52 -23.08 -2.03
C GLU A 39 2.97 -21.64 -2.26
N ALA A 40 2.17 -20.66 -1.81
CA ALA A 40 2.54 -19.24 -1.87
C ALA A 40 3.85 -18.95 -1.12
N VAL A 41 4.01 -19.48 0.09
CA VAL A 41 5.24 -19.34 0.89
C VAL A 41 6.42 -20.02 0.20
N SER A 42 6.23 -21.25 -0.29
CA SER A 42 7.27 -21.97 -1.03
C SER A 42 7.72 -21.20 -2.27
N MET A 43 6.78 -20.61 -3.02
CA MET A 43 7.07 -19.81 -4.20
C MET A 43 7.93 -18.58 -3.88
N VAL A 44 7.73 -17.95 -2.71
CA VAL A 44 8.51 -16.79 -2.27
C VAL A 44 9.88 -17.21 -1.73
N LEU A 45 9.96 -18.30 -0.96
CA LEU A 45 11.19 -18.67 -0.28
C LEU A 45 12.18 -19.44 -1.16
N HIS A 46 11.69 -20.33 -2.04
CA HIS A 46 12.54 -21.21 -2.84
C HIS A 46 12.91 -20.64 -4.22
N TYR A 47 12.26 -19.56 -4.67
CA TYR A 47 12.53 -18.93 -5.96
C TYR A 47 12.98 -17.48 -5.77
N PRO A 48 14.30 -17.22 -5.70
CA PRO A 48 14.85 -15.90 -5.42
C PRO A 48 14.35 -14.79 -6.36
N GLN A 49 14.10 -15.13 -7.62
CA GLN A 49 13.56 -14.21 -8.62
C GLN A 49 12.17 -13.70 -8.25
N ASN A 50 11.30 -14.57 -7.71
CA ASN A 50 9.97 -14.17 -7.26
C ASN A 50 10.06 -13.27 -6.03
N LYS A 51 10.90 -13.64 -5.05
CA LYS A 51 11.18 -12.82 -3.87
C LYS A 51 11.65 -11.42 -4.27
N GLN A 52 12.61 -11.33 -5.18
CA GLN A 52 13.16 -10.07 -5.65
C GLN A 52 12.10 -9.22 -6.36
N ARG A 53 11.33 -9.81 -7.28
CA ARG A 53 10.27 -9.10 -8.01
C ARG A 53 9.21 -8.52 -7.06
N LEU A 54 8.72 -9.32 -6.12
CA LEU A 54 7.72 -8.89 -5.12
C LEU A 54 8.28 -7.79 -4.22
N SER A 55 9.53 -7.98 -3.75
CA SER A 55 10.24 -7.02 -2.90
C SER A 55 10.41 -5.66 -3.59
N GLN A 56 10.82 -5.67 -4.86
CA GLN A 56 10.97 -4.46 -5.67
C GLN A 56 9.62 -3.77 -5.90
N ALA A 57 8.58 -4.51 -6.27
CA ALA A 57 7.25 -3.96 -6.45
C ALA A 57 6.70 -3.33 -5.16
N ALA A 58 6.82 -4.03 -4.03
CA ALA A 58 6.42 -3.50 -2.72
C ALA A 58 7.22 -2.24 -2.33
N PHE A 59 8.52 -2.19 -2.66
CA PHE A 59 9.34 -1.00 -2.43
C PHE A 59 8.87 0.18 -3.28
N SER A 60 8.61 -0.04 -4.57
CA SER A 60 8.14 0.99 -5.50
C SER A 60 6.79 1.59 -5.13
N LEU A 61 5.91 0.82 -4.47
CA LEU A 61 4.64 1.32 -3.94
C LEU A 61 4.78 2.05 -2.60
N SER A 62 5.93 1.92 -1.93
CA SER A 62 6.07 2.44 -0.57
C SER A 62 6.20 3.97 -0.56
N HIS A 63 5.45 4.61 0.34
CA HIS A 63 5.48 6.06 0.56
C HIS A 63 5.80 6.32 2.05
N PRO A 64 7.08 6.22 2.46
CA PRO A 64 7.48 6.24 3.88
C PRO A 64 7.16 7.56 4.59
N ASP A 65 7.06 8.65 3.85
CA ASP A 65 6.73 10.00 4.31
C ASP A 65 5.24 10.36 4.16
N SER A 66 4.37 9.41 3.78
CA SER A 66 2.94 9.65 3.48
C SER A 66 2.20 10.43 4.57
N ALA A 67 2.43 10.09 5.84
CA ALA A 67 1.84 10.82 6.97
C ALA A 67 2.33 12.27 7.04
N LEU A 68 3.63 12.51 6.84
CA LEU A 68 4.21 13.84 6.83
C LEU A 68 3.69 14.67 5.64
N THR A 69 3.61 14.05 4.45
CA THR A 69 3.03 14.67 3.25
C THR A 69 1.58 15.09 3.50
N LEU A 70 0.79 14.22 4.13
CA LEU A 70 -0.61 14.51 4.47
C LEU A 70 -0.73 15.64 5.49
N CYS A 71 0.07 15.63 6.56
CA CYS A 71 0.08 16.70 7.55
C CYS A 71 0.43 18.05 6.91
N GLY A 72 1.48 18.11 6.09
CA GLY A 72 1.87 19.34 5.39
C GLY A 72 0.80 19.83 4.41
N PHE A 73 0.04 18.92 3.78
CA PHE A 73 -1.12 19.28 2.95
C PHE A 73 -2.25 19.90 3.80
N ILE A 74 -2.57 19.30 4.95
CA ILE A 74 -3.61 19.81 5.87
C ILE A 74 -3.21 21.19 6.41
N GLU A 75 -1.98 21.38 6.89
CA GLU A 75 -1.50 22.67 7.38
C GLU A 75 -1.62 23.78 6.33
N LYS A 76 -1.25 23.50 5.08
CA LYS A 76 -1.40 24.45 3.98
C LYS A 76 -2.86 24.85 3.76
N GLN A 77 -3.79 23.90 3.80
CA GLN A 77 -5.21 24.19 3.63
C GLN A 77 -5.75 25.04 4.79
N VAL A 78 -5.41 24.70 6.03
CA VAL A 78 -5.83 25.47 7.21
C VAL A 78 -5.33 26.91 7.12
N ASN A 79 -4.05 27.10 6.79
CA ASN A 79 -3.48 28.45 6.64
C ASN A 79 -4.16 29.26 5.54
N GLN A 80 -4.52 28.64 4.42
CA GLN A 80 -5.25 29.31 3.35
C GLN A 80 -6.66 29.75 3.76
N ILE A 81 -7.37 28.92 4.54
CA ILE A 81 -8.69 29.27 5.08
C ILE A 81 -8.56 30.47 6.02
N CYS A 82 -7.64 30.39 7.00
CA CYS A 82 -7.45 31.47 7.96
C CYS A 82 -6.98 32.80 7.32
N LEU A 83 -6.20 32.76 6.23
CA LEU A 83 -5.82 33.98 5.51
C LEU A 83 -7.00 34.61 4.76
N LYS A 84 -7.88 33.80 4.15
CA LYS A 84 -9.09 34.29 3.47
C LYS A 84 -10.05 34.98 4.43
N ASP A 85 -10.23 34.45 5.63
CA ASP A 85 -11.11 35.02 6.66
C ASP A 85 -10.60 36.38 7.19
N ARG A 86 -9.29 36.64 7.15
CA ARG A 86 -8.73 37.95 7.53
C ARG A 86 -8.92 39.03 6.48
N THR A 87 -9.01 38.66 5.20
CA THR A 87 -9.21 39.61 4.09
C THR A 87 -10.66 40.01 3.86
N THR A 88 -11.64 39.27 4.39
CA THR A 88 -13.08 39.58 4.26
C THR A 88 -13.64 40.42 5.41
N LEU A 89 -12.83 40.72 6.43
CA LEU A 89 -13.18 41.55 7.59
C LEU A 89 -12.56 42.96 7.55
N GLY A 90 -12.00 43.37 6.40
CA GLY A 90 -11.43 44.71 6.15
C GLY A 90 -12.28 45.54 5.19
#